data_AF-A0A2H3JEQ6-F1
#
_entry.id   AF-A0A2H3JEQ6-F1
#
_cell.length_a   1.000
_cell.length_b   1.000
_cell.length_c   1.000
_cell.angle_alpha   90.00
_cell.angle_beta   90.00
_cell.angle_gamma   90.00
#
_symmetry.space_group_name_H-M   'P 1'
#
loop_
_entity.id
_entity.type
_entity.pdbx_description
1 polymer ?
#
loop_
_entity_poly.entity_id
_entity_poly.type
_entity_poly.pdbx_seq_one_letter_code
_entity_poly.pdbx_strand_id
1 'polypeptide(L)'
;MRGAPVKDLEESSIREVSQFVQPYLPNTGPSTVLSPSSYTVPFSRIKSAPSEDEVDQETIPGHAIPRTPTNVRDFLIEELSTDKLSSIYEHLWMCGRRNNIHPLHWHRMMSRTIVITENPALHLVWYRSIILIKPLPSCLLIHSFWKECICPSSEKGDTSAEWKKKVWKEANGFLWTYTRLIVRESDFRIAKESCLVPDALTWSEWSALRYEIANALSGASMDAMTPRYQYGELRLARLDLVYRVFRLKVLGYHYVYRDYRDFFNATFGWVVLLFAYLAVATSSFQNVIGFDNAPQSVKDAGYWFNVAILLLLATGVAVQVVLFIGLFLYHLVATLTQPMRGRGITYRR
;
A
#
# COMPACT_ATOMS: atom_id res chain seq x y z
N MET A 1 10.55 -12.70 -59.68
CA MET A 1 10.92 -13.92 -58.92
C MET A 1 10.62 -13.68 -57.46
N ARG A 2 9.68 -14.47 -56.93
CA ARG A 2 9.28 -14.75 -55.54
C ARG A 2 9.70 -13.75 -54.46
N GLY A 3 8.71 -12.97 -54.00
CA GLY A 3 8.72 -12.34 -52.69
C GLY A 3 8.73 -13.39 -51.59
N ALA A 4 9.61 -13.19 -50.61
CA ALA A 4 9.65 -13.95 -49.37
C ALA A 4 8.41 -13.61 -48.51
N PRO A 5 7.82 -14.57 -47.80
CA PRO A 5 6.61 -14.35 -47.04
C PRO A 5 6.92 -13.60 -45.74
N VAL A 6 6.33 -12.41 -45.59
CA VAL A 6 6.42 -11.55 -44.38
C VAL A 6 5.85 -12.23 -43.12
N LYS A 7 5.14 -13.36 -43.26
CA LYS A 7 4.58 -14.14 -42.14
C LYS A 7 5.63 -14.82 -41.26
N ASP A 8 6.81 -15.16 -41.79
CA ASP A 8 7.78 -15.96 -41.05
C ASP A 8 8.61 -15.13 -40.04
N LEU A 9 8.66 -13.80 -40.22
CA LEU A 9 9.36 -12.89 -39.30
C LEU A 9 8.49 -12.46 -38.09
N GLU A 10 7.17 -12.43 -38.26
CA GLU A 10 6.25 -12.19 -37.13
C GLU A 10 6.16 -13.43 -36.22
N GLU A 11 6.12 -14.64 -36.78
CA GLU A 11 6.08 -15.86 -35.96
C GLU A 11 7.38 -16.11 -35.17
N SER A 12 8.55 -15.74 -35.71
CA SER A 12 9.81 -15.88 -34.96
C SER A 12 9.90 -14.90 -33.80
N SER A 13 9.42 -13.67 -33.97
CA SER A 13 9.42 -12.65 -32.92
C SER A 13 8.40 -12.95 -31.82
N ILE A 14 7.27 -13.58 -32.14
CA ILE A 14 6.26 -14.01 -31.16
C ILE A 14 6.77 -15.21 -30.33
N ARG A 15 7.56 -16.12 -30.93
CA ARG A 15 8.15 -17.27 -30.22
C ARG A 15 9.27 -16.88 -29.25
N GLU A 16 10.06 -15.84 -29.53
CA GLU A 16 11.06 -15.34 -28.58
C GLU A 16 10.44 -14.61 -27.37
N VAL A 17 9.30 -13.92 -27.56
CA VAL A 17 8.61 -13.25 -26.44
C VAL A 17 7.88 -14.26 -25.54
N SER A 18 7.44 -15.41 -26.06
CA SER A 18 6.78 -16.45 -25.25
C SER A 18 7.74 -17.23 -24.34
N GLN A 19 9.06 -17.17 -24.57
CA GLN A 19 10.05 -17.78 -23.67
C GLN A 19 10.32 -16.97 -22.41
N PHE A 20 9.94 -15.70 -22.36
CA PHE A 20 10.14 -14.82 -21.19
C PHE A 20 8.93 -14.68 -20.27
N VAL A 21 7.80 -15.33 -20.58
CA VAL A 21 6.59 -15.29 -19.75
C VAL A 21 6.13 -16.71 -19.44
N GLN A 22 6.74 -17.33 -18.42
CA GLN A 22 6.11 -18.47 -17.77
C GLN A 22 4.91 -17.98 -16.94
N PRO A 23 3.68 -18.44 -17.19
CA PRO A 23 2.58 -18.23 -16.27
C PRO A 23 2.85 -19.02 -14.99
N TYR A 24 2.99 -18.32 -13.87
CA TYR A 24 3.16 -18.91 -12.55
C TYR A 24 1.86 -19.64 -12.18
N LEU A 25 1.82 -20.96 -12.36
CA LEU A 25 0.76 -21.81 -11.82
C LEU A 25 0.85 -21.77 -10.29
N PRO A 26 -0.26 -21.57 -9.56
CA PRO A 26 -0.25 -21.64 -8.11
C PRO A 26 0.10 -23.08 -7.69
N ASN A 27 1.20 -23.23 -6.96
CA ASN A 27 1.65 -24.51 -6.42
C ASN A 27 0.60 -25.01 -5.40
N THR A 28 -0.29 -25.90 -5.82
CA THR A 28 -1.21 -26.63 -4.94
C THR A 28 -0.48 -27.81 -4.31
N GLY A 29 0.51 -27.51 -3.47
CA GLY A 29 1.02 -28.47 -2.49
C GLY A 29 0.06 -28.56 -1.30
N PRO A 30 0.04 -29.68 -0.56
CA PRO A 30 -0.83 -29.81 0.61
C PRO A 30 -0.50 -28.73 1.63
N SER A 31 -1.52 -27.96 2.04
CA SER A 31 -1.47 -26.98 3.12
C SER A 31 -0.98 -27.66 4.41
N THR A 32 0.33 -27.64 4.61
CA THR A 32 0.95 -28.16 5.82
C THR A 32 0.72 -27.13 6.90
N VAL A 33 -0.31 -27.37 7.72
CA VAL A 33 -0.56 -26.59 8.93
C VAL A 33 0.71 -26.67 9.79
N LEU A 34 1.33 -25.52 10.02
CA LEU A 34 2.55 -25.40 10.84
C LEU A 34 2.32 -26.04 12.21
N SER A 35 3.13 -27.06 12.54
CA SER A 35 3.17 -27.71 13.86
C SER A 35 3.55 -26.69 14.95
N PRO A 36 3.04 -26.80 16.19
CA PRO A 36 3.31 -25.86 17.29
C PRO A 36 4.80 -25.60 17.60
N SER A 37 5.70 -26.48 17.16
CA SER A 37 7.17 -26.36 17.34
C SER A 37 7.89 -25.45 16.33
N SER A 38 7.17 -24.71 15.47
CA SER A 38 7.76 -24.01 14.31
C SER A 38 7.97 -22.49 14.47
N TYR A 39 7.54 -21.88 15.58
CA TYR A 39 7.72 -20.45 15.81
C TYR A 39 9.13 -20.16 16.32
N THR A 40 10.03 -19.83 15.41
CA THR A 40 11.43 -19.52 15.71
C THR A 40 11.77 -18.08 15.35
N VAL A 41 12.91 -17.59 15.85
CA VAL A 41 13.45 -16.29 15.44
C VAL A 41 13.99 -16.46 14.01
N PRO A 42 13.68 -15.56 13.07
CA PRO A 42 14.07 -15.73 11.66
C PRO A 42 15.57 -15.48 11.39
N PHE A 43 16.36 -15.13 12.41
CA PHE A 43 17.77 -14.78 12.29
C PHE A 43 18.55 -15.07 13.59
N SER A 44 19.88 -15.08 13.49
CA SER A 44 20.84 -15.22 14.57
C SER A 44 21.29 -13.86 15.13
N ARG A 45 21.96 -13.85 16.29
CA ARG A 45 22.30 -12.61 17.02
C ARG A 45 23.16 -11.66 16.18
N ILE A 46 22.71 -10.40 16.04
CA ILE A 46 23.45 -9.31 15.40
C ILE A 46 24.52 -8.77 16.35
N LYS A 47 25.76 -8.54 15.86
CA LYS A 47 26.89 -8.09 16.67
C LYS A 47 26.85 -6.60 17.03
N SER A 48 26.36 -5.72 16.13
CA SER A 48 26.21 -4.27 16.35
C SER A 48 24.87 -3.84 16.93
N ALA A 49 23.90 -4.75 17.07
CA ALA A 49 22.74 -4.44 17.89
C ALA A 49 23.25 -4.13 19.32
N PRO A 50 22.63 -3.14 20.02
CA PRO A 50 23.07 -2.77 21.36
C PRO A 50 23.26 -4.05 22.20
N SER A 51 24.40 -4.14 22.86
CA SER A 51 24.81 -5.35 23.58
C SER A 51 23.74 -5.72 24.61
N GLU A 52 23.60 -7.02 24.94
CA GLU A 52 22.61 -7.49 25.93
C GLU A 52 22.78 -6.80 27.31
N ASP A 53 23.96 -6.20 27.53
CA ASP A 53 24.36 -5.49 28.75
C ASP A 53 24.14 -3.96 28.69
N GLU A 54 23.90 -3.36 27.52
CA GLU A 54 23.66 -1.91 27.34
C GLU A 54 22.18 -1.55 27.11
N VAL A 55 21.31 -2.54 26.85
CA VAL A 55 19.88 -2.30 26.73
C VAL A 55 19.29 -2.18 28.13
N ASP A 56 18.82 -0.98 28.50
CA ASP A 56 18.03 -0.77 29.70
C ASP A 56 16.87 -1.80 29.74
N GLN A 57 17.01 -2.83 30.59
CA GLN A 57 16.01 -3.90 30.70
C GLN A 57 14.63 -3.37 31.14
N GLU A 58 14.59 -2.15 31.68
CA GLU A 58 13.40 -1.48 32.13
C GLU A 58 12.53 -0.93 30.99
N THR A 59 13.08 -0.70 29.79
CA THR A 59 12.33 -0.09 28.67
C THR A 59 12.40 -0.89 27.37
N ILE A 60 11.44 -0.66 26.47
CA ILE A 60 11.43 -1.31 25.15
C ILE A 60 12.57 -0.72 24.31
N PRO A 61 13.41 -1.53 23.63
CA PRO A 61 14.55 -1.03 22.88
C PRO A 61 14.16 0.06 21.86
N GLY A 62 14.80 1.23 21.97
CA GLY A 62 14.53 2.39 21.13
C GLY A 62 13.30 3.23 21.52
N HIS A 63 12.62 2.91 22.62
CA HIS A 63 11.39 3.58 23.05
C HIS A 63 11.39 3.86 24.56
N ALA A 64 10.90 5.02 24.98
CA ALA A 64 10.76 5.38 26.39
C ALA A 64 9.52 4.74 27.06
N ILE A 65 9.26 3.46 26.77
CA ILE A 65 8.09 2.71 27.26
C ILE A 65 8.56 1.63 28.24
N PRO A 66 8.01 1.55 29.46
CA PRO A 66 8.39 0.51 30.41
C PRO A 66 8.07 -0.89 29.89
N ARG A 67 9.00 -1.84 30.09
CA ARG A 67 8.94 -3.21 29.58
C ARG A 67 8.06 -4.13 30.43
N THR A 68 6.79 -3.77 30.59
CA THR A 68 5.78 -4.63 31.22
C THR A 68 5.05 -5.49 30.18
N PRO A 69 4.54 -6.69 30.52
CA PRO A 69 3.86 -7.56 29.55
C PRO A 69 2.70 -6.87 28.82
N THR A 70 1.93 -6.02 29.52
CA THR A 70 0.82 -5.25 28.95
C THR A 70 1.33 -4.18 27.98
N ASN A 71 2.31 -3.37 28.40
CA ASN A 71 2.85 -2.31 27.55
C ASN A 71 3.53 -2.86 26.30
N VAL A 72 4.25 -3.99 26.43
CA VAL A 72 4.89 -4.66 25.30
C VAL A 72 3.84 -5.18 24.31
N ARG A 73 2.76 -5.77 24.81
CA ARG A 73 1.63 -6.20 23.96
C ARG A 73 1.03 -5.03 23.20
N ASP A 74 0.66 -3.96 23.91
CA ASP A 74 -0.02 -2.82 23.32
C ASP A 74 0.89 -2.11 22.31
N PHE A 75 2.17 -1.95 22.65
CA PHE A 75 3.20 -1.43 21.75
C PHE A 75 3.31 -2.28 20.47
N LEU A 76 3.49 -3.61 20.59
CA LEU A 76 3.65 -4.47 19.42
C LEU A 76 2.40 -4.49 18.53
N ILE A 77 1.20 -4.45 19.13
CA ILE A 77 -0.04 -4.37 18.37
C ILE A 77 -0.13 -3.03 17.64
N GLU A 78 0.17 -1.92 18.30
CA GLU A 78 0.14 -0.60 17.65
C GLU A 78 1.20 -0.47 16.53
N GLU A 79 2.40 -0.98 16.80
CA GLU A 79 3.58 -0.84 15.95
C GLU A 79 3.54 -1.70 14.68
N LEU A 80 2.91 -2.89 14.77
CA LEU A 80 2.92 -3.88 13.69
C LEU A 80 1.55 -4.18 13.08
N SER A 81 0.44 -3.81 13.75
CA SER A 81 -0.89 -4.21 13.29
C SER A 81 -1.26 -3.64 11.93
N THR A 82 -1.60 -4.54 11.03
CA THR A 82 -2.10 -4.25 9.69
C THR A 82 -3.58 -4.57 9.54
N ASP A 83 -4.34 -4.61 10.64
CA ASP A 83 -5.75 -5.03 10.68
C ASP A 83 -6.65 -4.33 9.67
N LYS A 84 -6.43 -3.02 9.48
CA LYS A 84 -7.18 -2.23 8.50
C LYS A 84 -7.10 -2.87 7.12
N LEU A 85 -5.92 -3.33 6.72
CA LEU A 85 -5.65 -3.90 5.40
C LEU A 85 -6.02 -5.36 5.30
N SER A 86 -5.76 -6.12 6.35
CA SER A 86 -6.20 -7.51 6.43
C SER A 86 -7.71 -7.60 6.25
N SER A 87 -8.47 -6.61 6.72
CA SER A 87 -9.93 -6.55 6.53
C SER A 87 -10.41 -6.36 5.09
N ILE A 88 -9.54 -5.95 4.17
CA ILE A 88 -9.86 -5.78 2.74
C ILE A 88 -8.99 -6.68 1.86
N TYR A 89 -8.42 -7.74 2.43
CA TYR A 89 -7.49 -8.63 1.73
C TYR A 89 -8.02 -9.15 0.39
N GLU A 90 -9.31 -9.49 0.33
CA GLU A 90 -10.00 -9.96 -0.88
C GLU A 90 -9.99 -8.95 -2.03
N HIS A 91 -9.80 -7.67 -1.74
CA HIS A 91 -9.83 -6.57 -2.71
C HIS A 91 -8.42 -6.00 -2.97
N LEU A 92 -7.40 -6.45 -2.24
CA LEU A 92 -6.02 -5.95 -2.38
C LEU A 92 -5.40 -6.23 -3.76
N TRP A 93 -5.91 -7.22 -4.50
CA TRP A 93 -5.48 -7.50 -5.87
C TRP A 93 -5.69 -6.33 -6.83
N MET A 94 -6.69 -5.48 -6.57
CA MET A 94 -6.88 -4.24 -7.34
C MET A 94 -5.78 -3.23 -7.01
N CYS A 95 -5.33 -3.20 -5.75
CA CYS A 95 -4.43 -2.18 -5.23
C CYS A 95 -2.96 -2.40 -5.58
N GLY A 96 -2.54 -3.64 -5.83
CA GLY A 96 -1.17 -3.98 -6.21
C GLY A 96 -0.98 -5.47 -6.50
N ARG A 97 0.25 -5.81 -6.91
CA ARG A 97 0.63 -7.18 -7.28
C ARG A 97 1.26 -7.90 -6.09
N ARG A 98 1.05 -9.22 -6.01
CA ARG A 98 1.71 -10.08 -5.03
C ARG A 98 3.21 -10.08 -5.24
N ASN A 99 3.99 -10.10 -4.16
CA ASN A 99 5.46 -10.11 -4.18
C ASN A 99 6.11 -8.99 -5.02
N ASN A 100 5.40 -7.87 -5.25
CA ASN A 100 5.91 -6.75 -6.04
C ASN A 100 6.52 -5.68 -5.12
N ILE A 101 7.73 -5.95 -4.65
CA ILE A 101 8.52 -5.02 -3.83
C ILE A 101 9.80 -4.73 -4.60
N HIS A 102 9.97 -3.48 -5.03
CA HIS A 102 11.18 -3.05 -5.69
C HIS A 102 12.23 -2.57 -4.67
N PRO A 103 13.54 -2.73 -4.97
CA PRO A 103 14.60 -2.21 -4.13
C PRO A 103 14.62 -0.67 -4.07
N LEU A 104 15.25 -0.10 -3.04
CA LEU A 104 15.29 1.35 -2.81
C LEU A 104 15.91 2.16 -3.95
N HIS A 105 16.96 1.66 -4.59
CA HIS A 105 17.58 2.32 -5.74
C HIS A 105 16.60 2.46 -6.91
N TRP A 106 15.72 1.47 -7.12
CA TRP A 106 14.71 1.51 -8.17
C TRP A 106 13.69 2.63 -7.91
N HIS A 107 13.34 2.87 -6.65
CA HIS A 107 12.49 4.02 -6.29
C HIS A 107 13.14 5.36 -6.61
N ARG A 108 14.44 5.53 -6.31
CA ARG A 108 15.17 6.75 -6.71
C ARG A 108 15.24 6.88 -8.22
N MET A 109 15.52 5.78 -8.94
CA MET A 109 15.55 5.76 -10.41
C MET A 109 14.20 6.19 -11.01
N MET A 110 13.08 5.75 -10.43
CA MET A 110 11.73 6.15 -10.82
C MET A 110 11.31 7.54 -10.32
N SER A 111 12.26 8.35 -9.84
CA SER A 111 12.02 9.68 -9.27
C SER A 111 10.97 9.67 -8.15
N ARG A 112 10.91 8.58 -7.37
CA ARG A 112 10.09 8.52 -6.16
C ARG A 112 10.88 9.03 -4.96
N THR A 113 10.25 9.92 -4.20
CA THR A 113 10.72 10.38 -2.90
C THR A 113 10.30 9.36 -1.83
N ILE A 114 11.25 8.93 -1.02
CA ILE A 114 11.02 8.04 0.11
C ILE A 114 10.59 8.92 1.30
N VAL A 115 9.41 8.67 1.86
CA VAL A 115 8.87 9.41 2.99
C VAL A 115 8.60 8.45 4.15
N ILE A 116 9.10 8.82 5.33
CA ILE A 116 8.95 8.05 6.56
C ILE A 116 7.49 8.08 7.05
N THR A 117 6.99 6.94 7.52
CA THR A 117 5.69 6.86 8.21
C THR A 117 5.76 5.91 9.39
N GLU A 118 5.28 6.32 10.57
CA GLU A 118 5.22 5.38 11.70
C GLU A 118 4.01 4.43 11.65
N ASN A 119 3.08 4.65 10.71
CA ASN A 119 1.88 3.83 10.61
C ASN A 119 2.18 2.55 9.80
N PRO A 120 2.11 1.34 10.41
CA PRO A 120 2.39 0.08 9.72
C PRO A 120 1.48 -0.14 8.52
N ALA A 121 0.26 0.38 8.58
CA ALA A 121 -0.72 0.23 7.52
C ALA A 121 -0.38 1.10 6.27
N LEU A 122 0.52 2.07 6.38
CA LEU A 122 1.02 2.88 5.26
C LEU A 122 2.35 2.37 4.70
N HIS A 123 2.98 1.38 5.34
CA HIS A 123 4.21 0.78 4.82
C HIS A 123 3.97 0.19 3.41
N LEU A 124 4.85 0.56 2.47
CA LEU A 124 4.79 0.26 1.03
C LEU A 124 3.57 0.82 0.29
N VAL A 125 2.91 1.84 0.82
CA VAL A 125 1.86 2.56 0.10
C VAL A 125 2.49 3.71 -0.66
N TRP A 126 2.19 3.82 -1.95
CA TRP A 126 2.72 4.89 -2.80
C TRP A 126 1.61 5.68 -3.49
N TYR A 127 1.90 6.96 -3.72
CA TYR A 127 1.02 7.88 -4.43
C TYR A 127 1.89 8.88 -5.20
N ARG A 128 1.50 9.19 -6.45
CA ARG A 128 2.26 10.11 -7.33
C ARG A 128 3.75 9.71 -7.39
N SER A 129 4.64 10.60 -6.98
CA SER A 129 6.09 10.44 -6.89
C SER A 129 6.58 10.18 -5.47
N ILE A 130 5.72 9.69 -4.56
CA ILE A 130 6.08 9.42 -3.16
C ILE A 130 5.78 7.97 -2.81
N ILE A 131 6.68 7.34 -2.06
CA ILE A 131 6.46 6.06 -1.41
C ILE A 131 6.62 6.21 0.11
N LEU A 132 5.63 5.72 0.85
CA LEU A 132 5.63 5.72 2.31
C LEU A 132 6.28 4.43 2.81
N ILE A 133 7.33 4.56 3.60
CA ILE A 133 8.06 3.43 4.17
C ILE A 133 8.19 3.65 5.67
N LYS A 134 7.69 2.69 6.44
CA LYS A 134 7.92 2.65 7.90
C LYS A 134 9.36 2.26 8.22
N PRO A 135 10.12 3.03 9.02
CA PRO A 135 11.47 2.69 9.45
C PRO A 135 11.52 1.35 10.17
N LEU A 136 12.66 0.67 10.12
CA LEU A 136 12.86 -0.60 10.79
C LEU A 136 13.04 -0.37 12.30
N PRO A 137 12.09 -0.81 13.15
CA PRO A 137 12.23 -0.60 14.59
C PRO A 137 13.42 -1.41 15.12
N SER A 138 14.29 -0.76 15.90
CA SER A 138 15.49 -1.40 16.47
C SER A 138 15.16 -2.63 17.32
N CYS A 139 14.00 -2.65 17.98
CA CYS A 139 13.54 -3.82 18.74
C CYS A 139 13.38 -5.08 17.87
N LEU A 140 13.04 -4.96 16.58
CA LEU A 140 12.93 -6.10 15.66
C LEU A 140 14.28 -6.63 15.20
N LEU A 141 15.38 -5.92 15.45
CA LEU A 141 16.73 -6.38 15.15
C LEU A 141 17.36 -7.15 16.33
N ILE A 142 16.75 -7.11 17.50
CA ILE A 142 17.28 -7.72 18.72
C ILE A 142 16.75 -9.14 18.89
N HIS A 143 17.64 -10.12 18.85
CA HIS A 143 17.29 -11.53 18.90
C HIS A 143 16.64 -11.97 20.23
N SER A 144 17.08 -11.44 21.38
CA SER A 144 16.47 -11.74 22.69
C SER A 144 15.03 -11.22 22.78
N PHE A 145 14.77 -10.04 22.23
CA PHE A 145 13.43 -9.45 22.16
C PHE A 145 12.45 -10.34 21.38
N TRP A 146 12.91 -10.95 20.29
CA TRP A 146 12.09 -11.92 19.55
C TRP A 146 11.72 -13.13 20.41
N LYS A 147 12.69 -13.74 21.10
CA LYS A 147 12.45 -14.93 21.94
C LYS A 147 11.48 -14.65 23.09
N GLU A 148 11.61 -13.50 23.73
CA GLU A 148 10.85 -13.16 24.95
C GLU A 148 9.48 -12.55 24.64
N CYS A 149 9.40 -11.67 23.64
CA CYS A 149 8.22 -10.81 23.44
C CYS A 149 7.39 -11.17 22.21
N ILE A 150 7.98 -11.72 21.15
CA ILE A 150 7.31 -11.95 19.84
C ILE A 150 6.97 -13.43 19.62
N CYS A 151 7.89 -14.34 19.91
CA CYS A 151 7.68 -15.77 19.70
C CYS A 151 6.57 -16.29 20.63
N PRO A 152 5.50 -16.91 20.10
CA PRO A 152 4.48 -17.55 20.93
C PRO A 152 5.08 -18.76 21.66
N SER A 153 4.76 -18.91 22.94
CA SER A 153 5.05 -20.15 23.68
C SER A 153 4.10 -21.25 23.19
N SER A 154 4.58 -22.49 23.07
CA SER A 154 3.83 -23.63 22.53
C SER A 154 2.72 -24.18 23.47
N GLU A 155 2.37 -23.47 24.54
CA GLU A 155 1.37 -23.92 25.49
C GLU A 155 -0.05 -23.80 24.88
N LYS A 156 -0.67 -24.96 24.66
CA LYS A 156 -2.01 -25.08 24.08
C LYS A 156 -3.04 -24.60 25.09
N GLY A 157 -3.79 -23.54 24.75
CA GLY A 157 -5.01 -23.14 25.46
C GLY A 157 -5.05 -21.67 25.92
N ASP A 158 -3.97 -20.91 25.76
CA ASP A 158 -3.92 -19.53 26.22
C ASP A 158 -4.36 -18.54 25.11
N THR A 159 -5.32 -17.67 25.41
CA THR A 159 -5.71 -16.55 24.53
C THR A 159 -4.54 -15.59 24.29
N SER A 160 -3.54 -15.60 25.19
CA SER A 160 -2.25 -14.92 25.00
C SER A 160 -1.46 -15.43 23.77
N ALA A 161 -1.68 -16.68 23.37
CA ALA A 161 -0.97 -17.27 22.23
C ALA A 161 -1.48 -16.74 20.87
N GLU A 162 -2.75 -16.35 20.76
CA GLU A 162 -3.34 -15.91 19.48
C GLU A 162 -2.80 -14.55 19.02
N TRP A 163 -2.80 -13.56 19.91
CA TRP A 163 -2.28 -12.23 19.56
C TRP A 163 -0.77 -12.28 19.30
N LYS A 164 -0.02 -13.07 20.08
CA LYS A 164 1.43 -13.29 19.85
C LYS A 164 1.67 -13.94 18.50
N LYS A 165 0.91 -14.97 18.13
CA LYS A 165 1.00 -15.62 16.81
C LYS A 165 0.73 -14.61 15.68
N LYS A 166 -0.26 -13.74 15.84
CA LYS A 166 -0.56 -12.68 14.87
C LYS A 166 0.60 -11.68 14.74
N VAL A 167 1.10 -11.16 15.86
CA VAL A 167 2.24 -10.24 15.90
C VAL A 167 3.48 -10.88 15.27
N TRP A 168 3.76 -12.16 15.57
CA TRP A 168 4.85 -12.90 14.96
C TRP A 168 4.73 -12.97 13.43
N LYS A 169 3.53 -13.25 12.90
CA LYS A 169 3.28 -13.24 11.44
C LYS A 169 3.42 -11.86 10.82
N GLU A 170 3.03 -10.79 11.53
CA GLU A 170 3.18 -9.41 11.06
C GLU A 170 4.65 -8.95 11.08
N ALA A 171 5.39 -9.27 12.14
CA ALA A 171 6.82 -8.98 12.26
C ALA A 171 7.62 -9.70 11.17
N ASN A 172 7.34 -10.98 10.90
CA ASN A 172 7.96 -11.72 9.81
C ASN A 172 7.66 -11.12 8.44
N GLY A 173 6.40 -10.77 8.20
CA GLY A 173 5.99 -10.11 6.96
C GLY A 173 6.67 -8.75 6.76
N PHE A 174 6.82 -7.98 7.84
CA PHE A 174 7.54 -6.71 7.83
C PHE A 174 9.04 -6.87 7.58
N LEU A 175 9.70 -7.83 8.23
CA LEU A 175 11.12 -8.10 7.95
C LEU A 175 11.33 -8.58 6.51
N TRP A 176 10.41 -9.40 5.99
CA TRP A 176 10.43 -9.84 4.61
C TRP A 176 10.41 -8.67 3.61
N THR A 177 9.61 -7.62 3.85
CA THR A 177 9.62 -6.45 2.96
C THR A 177 10.99 -5.79 2.92
N TYR A 178 11.65 -5.65 4.07
CA TYR A 178 12.98 -5.06 4.17
C TYR A 178 14.06 -5.86 3.44
N THR A 179 13.99 -7.21 3.47
CA THR A 179 14.92 -8.06 2.68
C THR A 179 14.85 -7.79 1.16
N ARG A 180 13.71 -7.30 0.68
CA ARG A 180 13.45 -6.98 -0.74
C ARG A 180 13.69 -5.51 -1.06
N LEU A 181 13.50 -4.61 -0.09
CA LEU A 181 13.84 -3.19 -0.23
C LEU A 181 15.37 -2.99 -0.28
N ILE A 182 16.12 -3.68 0.56
CA ILE A 182 17.56 -3.49 0.72
C ILE A 182 18.30 -4.73 0.19
N VAL A 183 18.56 -4.76 -1.12
CA VAL A 183 19.18 -5.93 -1.79
C VAL A 183 20.68 -5.74 -1.99
N ARG A 184 21.11 -4.52 -2.32
CA ARG A 184 22.50 -4.17 -2.63
C ARG A 184 23.03 -3.15 -1.63
N GLU A 185 24.35 -2.99 -1.60
CA GLU A 185 25.00 -1.98 -0.74
C GLU A 185 24.54 -0.56 -1.09
N SER A 186 24.27 -0.28 -2.37
CA SER A 186 23.67 1.00 -2.79
C SER A 186 22.29 1.23 -2.18
N ASP A 187 21.45 0.19 -2.06
CA ASP A 187 20.16 0.29 -1.38
C ASP A 187 20.35 0.57 0.11
N PHE A 188 21.34 -0.07 0.73
CA PHE A 188 21.63 0.11 2.14
C PHE A 188 22.08 1.55 2.45
N ARG A 189 22.88 2.14 1.57
CA ARG A 189 23.27 3.55 1.69
C ARG A 189 22.05 4.46 1.57
N ILE A 190 21.14 4.19 0.63
CA ILE A 190 19.87 4.93 0.49
C ILE A 190 19.00 4.76 1.75
N ALA A 191 18.97 3.56 2.34
CA ALA A 191 18.22 3.30 3.57
C ALA A 191 18.74 4.14 4.73
N LYS A 192 20.06 4.28 4.89
CA LYS A 192 20.68 5.17 5.89
C LYS A 192 20.41 6.64 5.59
N GLU A 193 20.60 7.08 4.35
CA GLU A 193 20.29 8.47 3.92
C GLU A 193 18.83 8.86 4.24
N SER A 194 17.91 7.88 4.16
CA SER A 194 16.48 8.08 4.41
C SER A 194 16.06 7.72 5.84
N CYS A 195 17.02 7.51 6.76
CA CYS A 195 16.78 7.12 8.16
C CYS A 195 15.84 5.91 8.34
N LEU A 196 15.86 4.95 7.42
CA LEU A 196 15.02 3.75 7.47
C LEU A 196 15.61 2.63 8.33
N VAL A 197 16.91 2.65 8.56
CA VAL A 197 17.63 1.65 9.37
C VAL A 197 18.52 2.36 10.39
N PRO A 198 18.84 1.73 11.54
CA PRO A 198 19.71 2.35 12.54
C PRO A 198 21.11 2.69 12.01
N ASP A 199 21.66 3.81 12.45
CA ASP A 199 22.99 4.28 12.01
C ASP A 199 24.13 3.35 12.44
N ALA A 200 23.97 2.62 13.54
CA ALA A 200 24.95 1.65 14.03
C ALA A 200 25.07 0.40 13.14
N LEU A 201 24.03 0.07 12.37
CA LEU A 201 23.98 -1.15 11.58
C LEU A 201 24.99 -1.09 10.43
N THR A 202 25.80 -2.13 10.22
CA THR A 202 26.74 -2.21 9.09
C THR A 202 26.18 -3.01 7.91
N TRP A 203 26.74 -2.81 6.71
CA TRP A 203 26.33 -3.58 5.53
C TRP A 203 26.58 -5.09 5.68
N SER A 204 27.71 -5.49 6.26
CA SER A 204 28.03 -6.90 6.47
C SER A 204 27.01 -7.59 7.38
N GLU A 205 26.55 -6.89 8.42
CA GLU A 205 25.56 -7.41 9.35
C GLU A 205 24.18 -7.47 8.71
N TRP A 206 23.79 -6.41 8.00
CA TRP A 206 22.55 -6.42 7.24
C TRP A 206 22.53 -7.55 6.20
N SER A 207 23.64 -7.77 5.48
CA SER A 207 23.74 -8.83 4.47
C SER A 207 23.60 -10.22 5.08
N ALA A 208 24.20 -10.46 6.25
CA ALA A 208 24.06 -11.72 6.99
C ALA A 208 22.60 -11.91 7.47
N LEU A 209 22.04 -10.89 8.12
CA LEU A 209 20.67 -10.87 8.60
C LEU A 209 19.67 -11.13 7.48
N ARG A 210 19.83 -10.43 6.34
CA ARG A 210 19.00 -10.60 5.16
C ARG A 210 19.04 -12.04 4.64
N TYR A 211 20.22 -12.65 4.60
CA TYR A 211 20.37 -14.03 4.14
C TYR A 211 19.62 -15.01 5.05
N GLU A 212 19.75 -14.86 6.36
CA GLU A 212 19.06 -15.71 7.35
C GLU A 212 17.54 -15.55 7.28
N ILE A 213 17.04 -14.32 7.26
CA ILE A 213 15.60 -14.03 7.14
C ILE A 213 15.05 -14.58 5.82
N ALA A 214 15.75 -14.35 4.71
CA ALA A 214 15.33 -14.84 3.41
C ALA A 214 15.30 -16.38 3.38
N ASN A 215 16.28 -17.05 3.99
CA ASN A 215 16.32 -18.51 4.05
C ASN A 215 15.20 -19.07 4.94
N ALA A 216 14.98 -18.48 6.12
CA ALA A 216 13.93 -18.88 7.05
C ALA A 216 12.52 -18.71 6.45
N LEU A 217 12.29 -17.60 5.75
CA LEU A 217 10.98 -17.25 5.21
C LEU A 217 10.73 -17.75 3.78
N SER A 218 11.76 -18.06 3.00
CA SER A 218 11.59 -18.63 1.65
C SER A 218 11.08 -20.07 1.68
N GLY A 219 11.37 -20.84 2.75
CA GLY A 219 10.85 -22.19 2.96
C GLY A 219 9.54 -22.23 3.75
N ALA A 220 9.25 -21.19 4.53
CA ALA A 220 8.02 -21.08 5.29
C ALA A 220 6.87 -20.69 4.35
N SER A 221 5.85 -21.54 4.29
CA SER A 221 4.58 -21.31 3.58
C SER A 221 4.05 -19.89 3.76
N MET A 222 3.24 -19.40 2.81
CA MET A 222 2.46 -18.15 2.88
C MET A 222 1.67 -17.98 4.19
N ASP A 223 1.54 -19.03 5.00
CA ASP A 223 0.97 -19.03 6.34
C ASP A 223 1.87 -18.41 7.43
N ALA A 224 3.18 -18.25 7.20
CA ALA A 224 4.10 -17.61 8.14
C ALA A 224 4.03 -16.07 8.14
N MET A 225 3.30 -15.49 7.18
CA MET A 225 3.13 -14.05 7.03
C MET A 225 1.66 -13.67 7.03
N THR A 226 1.37 -12.47 7.54
CA THR A 226 0.00 -11.92 7.47
C THR A 226 -0.38 -11.65 6.01
N PRO A 227 -1.67 -11.88 5.62
CA PRO A 227 -2.10 -11.76 4.22
C PRO A 227 -1.77 -10.41 3.56
N ARG A 228 -1.67 -9.32 4.32
CA ARG A 228 -1.20 -8.01 3.83
C ARG A 228 0.18 -8.10 3.16
N TYR A 229 1.16 -8.73 3.80
CA TYR A 229 2.55 -8.75 3.34
C TYR A 229 2.81 -9.67 2.14
N GLN A 230 1.80 -10.44 1.71
CA GLN A 230 1.83 -11.15 0.43
C GLN A 230 1.76 -10.17 -0.75
N TYR A 231 1.14 -9.01 -0.54
CA TYR A 231 1.18 -7.89 -1.48
C TYR A 231 2.34 -6.98 -1.13
N GLY A 232 3.06 -6.53 -2.16
CA GLY A 232 4.17 -5.60 -1.97
C GLY A 232 3.68 -4.16 -1.96
N GLU A 233 4.11 -3.41 -2.97
CA GLU A 233 3.72 -2.02 -3.16
C GLU A 233 2.25 -1.86 -3.54
N LEU A 234 1.57 -0.96 -2.84
CA LEU A 234 0.14 -0.71 -3.03
C LEU A 234 -0.11 0.74 -3.40
N ARG A 235 -0.95 0.94 -4.42
CA ARG A 235 -1.30 2.28 -4.90
C ARG A 235 -2.41 2.88 -4.05
N LEU A 236 -2.13 4.03 -3.42
CA LEU A 236 -3.09 4.70 -2.54
C LEU A 236 -4.42 5.01 -3.24
N ALA A 237 -4.38 5.49 -4.49
CA ALA A 237 -5.59 5.84 -5.23
C ALA A 237 -6.58 4.67 -5.39
N ARG A 238 -6.05 3.45 -5.56
CA ARG A 238 -6.87 2.24 -5.68
C ARG A 238 -7.34 1.76 -4.30
N LEU A 239 -6.50 1.94 -3.29
CA LEU A 239 -6.85 1.65 -1.91
C LEU A 239 -8.01 2.55 -1.42
N ASP A 240 -7.95 3.84 -1.73
CA ASP A 240 -9.04 4.78 -1.46
C ASP A 240 -10.31 4.41 -2.21
N LEU A 241 -10.21 3.96 -3.47
CA LEU A 241 -11.35 3.47 -4.24
C LEU A 241 -12.00 2.26 -3.57
N VAL A 242 -11.19 1.27 -3.14
CA VAL A 242 -11.69 0.08 -2.44
C VAL A 242 -12.42 0.47 -1.16
N TYR A 243 -11.87 1.39 -0.37
CA TYR A 243 -12.51 1.85 0.85
C TYR A 243 -13.80 2.64 0.61
N ARG A 244 -13.84 3.46 -0.46
CA ARG A 244 -15.06 4.19 -0.84
C ARG A 244 -16.17 3.25 -1.30
N VAL A 245 -15.84 2.28 -2.15
CA VAL A 245 -16.82 1.37 -2.77
C VAL A 245 -17.27 0.28 -1.80
N PHE A 246 -16.32 -0.45 -1.20
CA PHE A 246 -16.63 -1.67 -0.43
C PHE A 246 -16.78 -1.44 1.06
N ARG A 247 -16.30 -0.30 1.59
CA ARG A 247 -16.41 0.04 3.02
C ARG A 247 -17.25 1.28 3.29
N LEU A 248 -17.82 1.89 2.23
CA LEU A 248 -18.62 3.12 2.29
C LEU A 248 -17.93 4.24 3.09
N LYS A 249 -16.59 4.25 3.11
CA LYS A 249 -15.80 5.28 3.81
C LYS A 249 -15.49 6.41 2.85
N VAL A 250 -16.25 7.50 2.97
CA VAL A 250 -16.20 8.67 2.10
C VAL A 250 -14.79 9.29 2.02
N LEU A 251 -14.05 9.28 3.13
CA LEU A 251 -12.69 9.83 3.24
C LEU A 251 -11.59 8.95 2.59
N GLY A 252 -11.91 7.74 2.14
CA GLY A 252 -10.93 6.79 1.61
C GLY A 252 -10.11 6.08 2.70
N TYR A 253 -8.94 5.56 2.32
CA TYR A 253 -8.06 4.82 3.20
C TYR A 253 -7.13 5.73 4.01
N HIS A 254 -6.48 6.67 3.32
CA HIS A 254 -5.60 7.65 3.97
C HIS A 254 -5.68 8.99 3.25
N TYR A 255 -6.02 10.03 4.01
CA TYR A 255 -6.23 11.37 3.49
C TYR A 255 -4.89 12.08 3.29
N VAL A 256 -4.31 11.95 2.10
CA VAL A 256 -3.02 12.58 1.74
C VAL A 256 -3.20 13.99 1.17
N TYR A 257 -4.34 14.28 0.56
CA TYR A 257 -4.60 15.59 -0.04
C TYR A 257 -5.03 16.60 1.02
N ARG A 258 -4.10 17.40 1.53
CA ARG A 258 -4.46 18.63 2.25
C ARG A 258 -5.06 19.70 1.32
N ASP A 259 -4.74 19.63 0.03
CA ASP A 259 -5.20 20.57 -1.00
C ASP A 259 -6.11 19.94 -2.05
N TYR A 260 -7.29 20.52 -2.20
CA TYR A 260 -8.33 20.13 -3.15
C TYR A 260 -7.90 20.36 -4.62
N ARG A 261 -6.94 21.28 -4.85
CA ARG A 261 -6.38 21.66 -6.16
C ARG A 261 -5.75 20.49 -6.90
N ASP A 262 -5.07 19.62 -6.17
CA ASP A 262 -4.29 18.53 -6.73
C ASP A 262 -5.16 17.39 -7.26
N PHE A 263 -6.28 17.12 -6.61
CA PHE A 263 -7.30 16.19 -7.08
C PHE A 263 -7.97 16.70 -8.35
N PHE A 264 -8.28 17.99 -8.41
CA PHE A 264 -8.91 18.62 -9.56
C PHE A 264 -7.99 18.69 -10.78
N ASN A 265 -6.72 19.08 -10.62
CA ASN A 265 -5.81 19.21 -11.76
C ASN A 265 -5.61 17.90 -12.54
N ALA A 266 -5.56 16.75 -11.87
CA ALA A 266 -5.35 15.46 -12.53
C ALA A 266 -6.62 14.91 -13.21
N THR A 267 -7.80 15.24 -12.68
CA THR A 267 -9.08 14.68 -13.13
C THR A 267 -9.79 15.59 -14.15
N PHE A 268 -9.63 16.91 -13.99
CA PHE A 268 -10.34 17.91 -14.80
C PHE A 268 -9.82 17.97 -16.24
N GLY A 269 -8.57 17.58 -16.50
CA GLY A 269 -8.02 17.54 -17.87
C GLY A 269 -8.85 16.69 -18.82
N TRP A 270 -9.24 15.47 -18.41
CA TRP A 270 -10.09 14.60 -19.22
C TRP A 270 -11.52 15.13 -19.39
N VAL A 271 -12.06 15.77 -18.35
CA VAL A 271 -13.40 16.38 -18.39
C VAL A 271 -13.43 17.58 -19.34
N VAL A 272 -12.41 18.45 -19.29
CA VAL A 272 -12.25 19.58 -20.21
C VAL A 272 -12.08 19.10 -21.64
N LEU A 273 -11.29 18.05 -21.86
CA LEU A 273 -11.10 17.47 -23.19
C LEU A 273 -12.43 16.90 -23.74
N LEU A 274 -13.16 16.12 -22.92
CA LEU A 274 -14.48 15.61 -23.29
C LEU A 274 -15.47 16.74 -23.59
N PHE A 275 -15.49 17.78 -22.74
CA PHE A 275 -16.34 18.96 -22.95
C PHE A 275 -15.99 19.67 -24.26
N ALA A 276 -14.71 19.83 -24.59
CA ALA A 276 -14.29 20.44 -25.83
C ALA A 276 -14.75 19.62 -27.06
N TYR A 277 -14.60 18.29 -27.03
CA TYR A 277 -15.11 17.42 -28.09
C TYR A 277 -16.64 17.52 -28.24
N LEU A 278 -17.37 17.47 -27.13
CA LEU A 278 -18.83 17.59 -27.15
C LEU A 278 -19.29 18.96 -27.63
N ALA A 279 -18.60 20.05 -27.26
CA ALA A 279 -18.92 21.41 -27.70
C ALA A 279 -18.69 21.57 -29.21
N VAL A 280 -17.60 21.02 -29.75
CA VAL A 280 -17.33 21.03 -31.20
C VAL A 280 -18.36 20.19 -31.95
N ALA A 281 -18.67 18.98 -31.47
CA ALA A 281 -19.69 18.13 -32.08
C ALA A 281 -21.05 18.83 -32.10
N THR A 282 -21.46 19.39 -30.95
CA THR A 282 -22.71 20.15 -30.80
C THR A 282 -22.75 21.34 -31.76
N SER A 283 -21.67 22.12 -31.85
CA SER A 283 -21.58 23.28 -32.76
C SER A 283 -21.71 22.88 -34.23
N SER A 284 -21.07 21.76 -34.61
CA SER A 284 -21.19 21.22 -35.97
C SER A 284 -22.62 20.78 -36.28
N PHE A 285 -23.29 20.08 -35.37
CA PHE A 285 -24.68 19.65 -35.56
C PHE A 285 -25.64 20.84 -35.61
N GLN A 286 -25.45 21.85 -34.76
CA GLN A 286 -26.24 23.09 -34.79
C GLN A 286 -26.14 23.79 -36.15
N ASN A 287 -24.95 23.82 -36.74
CA ASN A 287 -24.76 24.39 -38.08
C ASN A 287 -25.53 23.60 -39.16
N VAL A 288 -25.50 22.26 -39.12
CA VAL A 288 -26.18 21.41 -40.11
C VAL A 288 -27.71 21.54 -40.03
N ILE A 289 -28.27 21.67 -38.83
CA ILE A 289 -29.72 21.85 -38.64
C ILE A 289 -30.20 23.20 -39.16
N GLY A 290 -29.33 24.22 -39.15
CA GLY A 290 -29.65 25.59 -39.61
C GLY A 290 -29.85 25.75 -41.12
N PHE A 291 -29.56 24.72 -41.93
CA PHE A 291 -29.82 24.76 -43.37
C PHE A 291 -31.28 24.42 -43.69
N ASP A 292 -31.94 25.28 -44.47
CA ASP A 292 -33.34 25.09 -44.87
C ASP A 292 -33.58 23.75 -45.60
N ASN A 293 -32.60 23.33 -46.42
CA ASN A 293 -32.66 22.12 -47.26
C ASN A 293 -32.16 20.83 -46.58
N ALA A 294 -31.88 20.83 -45.27
CA ALA A 294 -31.38 19.63 -44.60
C ALA A 294 -32.48 18.53 -44.53
N PRO A 295 -32.15 17.25 -44.81
CA PRO A 295 -33.10 16.14 -44.73
C PRO A 295 -33.72 16.04 -43.33
N GLN A 296 -35.01 15.70 -43.27
CA GLN A 296 -35.74 15.61 -41.99
C GLN A 296 -35.09 14.61 -41.02
N SER A 297 -34.55 13.49 -41.53
CA SER A 297 -33.83 12.50 -40.73
C SER A 297 -32.58 13.06 -40.04
N VAL A 298 -31.89 14.02 -40.66
CA VAL A 298 -30.71 14.70 -40.09
C VAL A 298 -31.14 15.70 -39.02
N LYS A 299 -32.24 16.43 -39.24
CA LYS A 299 -32.82 17.35 -38.26
C LYS A 299 -33.28 16.60 -37.00
N ASP A 300 -33.97 15.48 -37.18
CA ASP A 300 -34.45 14.63 -36.08
C ASP A 300 -33.29 14.00 -35.29
N ALA A 301 -32.28 13.46 -35.98
CA ALA A 301 -31.09 12.89 -35.33
C ALA A 301 -30.29 13.95 -34.54
N GLY A 302 -30.11 15.15 -35.11
CA GLY A 302 -29.42 16.25 -34.46
C GLY A 302 -30.16 16.80 -33.24
N TYR A 303 -31.50 16.85 -33.28
CA TYR A 303 -32.32 17.23 -32.13
C TYR A 303 -32.13 16.25 -30.96
N TRP A 304 -32.28 14.94 -31.20
CA TRP A 304 -32.12 13.93 -30.15
C TRP A 304 -30.69 13.84 -29.61
N PHE A 305 -29.68 14.05 -30.47
CA PHE A 305 -28.28 14.13 -30.04
C PHE A 305 -28.04 15.30 -29.07
N ASN A 306 -28.56 16.49 -29.39
CA ASN A 306 -28.46 17.66 -28.51
C ASN A 306 -29.18 17.46 -27.18
N VAL A 307 -30.39 16.87 -27.20
CA VAL A 307 -31.14 16.52 -25.99
C VAL A 307 -30.36 15.53 -25.13
N ALA A 308 -29.74 14.52 -25.73
CA ALA A 308 -28.93 13.54 -25.02
C ALA A 308 -27.70 14.16 -24.35
N ILE A 309 -26.99 15.07 -25.04
CA ILE A 309 -25.84 15.79 -24.45
C ILE A 309 -26.29 16.71 -23.31
N LEU A 310 -27.38 17.46 -23.49
CA LEU A 310 -27.94 18.31 -22.44
C LEU A 310 -28.32 17.50 -21.20
N LEU A 311 -28.96 16.35 -21.39
CA LEU A 311 -29.33 15.46 -20.30
C LEU A 311 -28.09 14.90 -19.59
N LEU A 312 -27.08 14.45 -20.34
CA LEU A 312 -25.82 13.98 -19.79
C LEU A 312 -25.12 15.06 -18.94
N LEU A 313 -25.03 16.28 -19.44
CA LEU A 313 -24.44 17.42 -18.73
C LEU A 313 -25.25 17.76 -17.46
N ALA A 314 -26.58 17.82 -17.58
CA ALA A 314 -27.46 18.09 -16.44
C ALA A 314 -27.35 17.02 -15.35
N THR A 315 -27.33 15.74 -15.73
CA THR A 315 -27.12 14.63 -14.79
C THR A 315 -25.74 14.72 -14.14
N GLY A 316 -24.68 15.01 -14.90
CA GLY A 316 -23.33 15.17 -14.36
C GLY A 316 -23.24 16.28 -13.33
N VAL A 317 -23.82 17.45 -13.61
CA VAL A 317 -23.90 18.58 -12.66
C VAL A 317 -24.72 18.21 -11.44
N ALA A 318 -25.88 17.58 -11.60
CA ALA A 318 -26.73 17.15 -10.50
C ALA A 318 -25.99 16.17 -9.56
N VAL A 319 -25.29 15.18 -10.11
CA VAL A 319 -24.48 14.24 -9.33
C VAL A 319 -23.38 14.98 -8.57
N GLN A 320 -22.68 15.93 -9.19
CA GLN A 320 -21.62 16.70 -8.53
C GLN A 320 -22.17 17.54 -7.37
N VAL A 321 -23.33 18.18 -7.54
CA VAL A 321 -24.01 18.95 -6.49
C VAL A 321 -24.45 18.05 -5.34
N VAL A 322 -25.06 16.90 -5.64
CA VAL A 322 -25.47 15.93 -4.61
C VAL A 322 -24.27 15.41 -3.82
N LEU A 323 -23.17 15.06 -4.49
CA LEU A 323 -21.94 14.63 -3.83
C LEU A 323 -21.36 15.74 -2.96
N PHE A 324 -21.33 16.98 -3.46
CA PHE A 324 -20.82 18.13 -2.70
C PHE A 324 -21.66 18.39 -1.45
N ILE A 325 -22.99 18.41 -1.58
CA ILE A 325 -23.91 18.60 -0.44
C ILE A 325 -23.76 17.46 0.57
N GLY A 326 -23.70 16.20 0.12
CA GLY A 326 -23.51 15.05 0.98
C GLY A 326 -22.19 15.10 1.76
N LEU A 327 -21.10 15.44 1.07
CA LEU A 327 -19.78 15.65 1.69
C LEU A 327 -19.79 16.81 2.69
N PHE A 328 -20.42 17.93 2.32
CA PHE A 328 -20.53 19.11 3.18
C PHE A 328 -21.30 18.80 4.45
N LEU A 329 -22.48 18.17 4.34
CA LEU A 329 -23.28 17.76 5.48
C LEU A 329 -22.53 16.76 6.36
N TYR A 330 -21.83 15.79 5.76
CA TYR A 330 -21.01 14.85 6.50
C TYR A 330 -19.91 15.56 7.31
N HIS A 331 -19.16 16.47 6.68
CA HIS A 331 -18.12 17.25 7.36
C HIS A 331 -18.68 18.20 8.42
N LEU A 332 -19.84 18.81 8.16
CA LEU A 332 -20.54 19.66 9.12
C LEU A 332 -20.93 18.85 10.37
N VAL A 333 -21.57 17.69 10.17
CA VAL A 333 -21.95 16.78 11.26
C VAL A 333 -20.71 16.28 12.00
N ALA A 334 -19.67 15.85 11.30
CA ALA A 334 -18.41 15.40 11.90
C ALA A 334 -17.73 16.51 12.73
N THR A 335 -17.86 17.77 12.33
CA THR A 335 -17.31 18.92 13.07
C THR A 335 -18.17 19.25 14.30
N LEU A 336 -19.51 19.23 14.15
CA LEU A 336 -20.45 19.51 15.24
C LEU A 336 -20.47 18.39 16.30
N THR A 337 -20.20 17.15 15.90
CA THR A 337 -20.16 15.99 16.80
C THR A 337 -18.80 15.78 17.46
N GLN A 338 -17.76 16.54 17.08
CA GLN A 338 -16.53 16.56 17.87
C GLN A 338 -16.80 17.34 19.16
N PRO A 339 -16.84 16.69 20.34
CA PRO A 339 -16.89 17.43 21.58
C PRO A 339 -15.64 18.30 21.62
N MET A 340 -15.81 19.60 21.86
CA MET A 340 -14.70 20.49 22.17
C MET A 340 -14.00 19.95 23.41
N ARG A 341 -13.02 19.06 23.22
CA ARG A 341 -12.12 18.59 24.27
C ARG A 341 -11.22 19.77 24.54
N GLY A 342 -11.70 20.66 25.41
CA GLY A 342 -10.97 21.83 25.88
C GLY A 342 -9.56 21.42 26.23
N ARG A 343 -8.58 22.10 25.63
CA ARG A 343 -7.20 22.12 26.11
C ARG A 343 -7.22 22.77 27.49
N GLY A 344 -7.53 21.99 28.52
CA GLY A 344 -7.12 22.28 29.89
C GLY A 344 -5.62 22.05 29.97
N ILE A 345 -4.83 23.07 29.61
CA ILE A 345 -3.42 23.14 29.98
C ILE A 345 -3.41 23.57 31.45
N THR A 346 -3.43 22.60 32.36
CA THR A 346 -3.07 22.84 33.76
C THR A 346 -1.55 22.82 33.86
N TYR A 347 -0.93 24.00 33.82
CA TYR A 347 0.41 24.19 34.36
C TYR A 347 0.34 23.98 35.88
N ARG A 348 0.86 22.87 36.38
CA ARG A 348 1.18 22.71 37.80
C ARG A 348 2.61 23.21 37.98
N ARG A 349 2.76 24.33 38.70
CA ARG A 349 4.03 24.77 39.27
C ARG A 349 4.46 23.84 40.39
#